data_AF-A0A2M7H5L2-F1
#
_entry.id   AF-A0A2M7H5L2-F1
#
_cell.length_a   1.000
_cell.length_b   1.000
_cell.length_c   1.000
_cell.angle_alpha   90.00
_cell.angle_beta   90.00
_cell.angle_gamma   90.00
#
_symmetry.space_group_name_H-M   'P 1'
#
loop_
_entity.id
_entity.type
_entity.pdbx_description
1 polymer ?
#
loop_
_entity_poly.entity_id
_entity_poly.type
_entity_poly.pdbx_seq_one_letter_code
_entity_poly.pdbx_strand_id
1 'polypeptide(L)'
;PQIDEHSVCFYNDDTGIVEIRGMVKEEPDVRDRYCLLTISTSEITIEGEQKEVSGDVLIRVSRYPEYHYGDVIKVTGELETPPTFEDFDYKSYLEHQGIYSISYYPRIEVIAEGKGFTP
;
A
#
# COMPACT_ATOMS: atom_id res chain seq x y z
N PRO A 1 6.23 -5.03 16.04
CA PRO A 1 4.77 -4.75 16.00
C PRO A 1 3.99 -5.99 16.43
N GLN A 2 2.88 -5.82 17.16
CA GLN A 2 1.93 -6.92 17.34
C GLN A 2 1.20 -7.07 16.00
N ILE A 3 1.37 -8.21 15.32
CA ILE A 3 0.72 -8.49 14.04
C ILE A 3 -0.53 -9.30 14.36
N ASP A 4 -1.69 -8.71 14.09
CA ASP A 4 -3.02 -9.29 14.28
C ASP A 4 -3.97 -8.83 13.17
N GLU A 5 -5.25 -9.21 13.26
CA GLU A 5 -6.27 -8.88 12.24
C GLU A 5 -6.50 -7.38 12.02
N HIS A 6 -6.00 -6.51 12.89
CA HIS A 6 -6.03 -5.04 12.70
C HIS A 6 -4.77 -4.51 11.99
N SER A 7 -3.87 -5.39 11.57
CA SER A 7 -2.65 -5.06 10.82
C SER A 7 -2.82 -5.45 9.36
N VAL A 8 -2.59 -4.53 8.42
CA VAL A 8 -2.73 -4.84 6.98
C VAL A 8 -1.83 -5.99 6.53
N CYS A 9 -0.64 -6.13 7.14
CA CYS A 9 0.31 -7.19 6.82
C CYS A 9 -0.11 -8.59 7.29
N PHE A 10 -1.13 -8.71 8.16
CA PHE A 10 -1.74 -9.99 8.51
C PHE A 10 -2.36 -10.69 7.29
N TYR A 11 -2.71 -9.91 6.25
CA TYR A 11 -3.41 -10.39 5.06
C TYR A 11 -2.50 -10.67 3.86
N ASN A 12 -1.18 -10.61 4.04
CA ASN A 12 -0.23 -10.91 2.97
C ASN A 12 -0.34 -12.37 2.50
N ASP A 13 -0.03 -12.60 1.22
CA ASP A 13 0.25 -13.89 0.54
C ASP A 13 -0.94 -14.86 0.40
N ASP A 14 -1.77 -15.05 1.43
CA ASP A 14 -2.78 -16.13 1.48
C ASP A 14 -4.23 -15.65 1.33
N THR A 15 -4.48 -14.34 1.32
CA THR A 15 -5.85 -13.77 1.30
C THR A 15 -6.42 -13.59 -0.13
N GLY A 16 -5.56 -13.69 -1.16
CA GLY A 16 -5.95 -13.41 -2.54
C GLY A 16 -6.20 -11.92 -2.80
N ILE A 17 -7.14 -11.61 -3.70
CA ILE A 17 -7.48 -10.22 -4.05
C ILE A 17 -8.32 -9.59 -2.93
N VAL A 18 -7.81 -8.49 -2.39
CA VAL A 18 -8.49 -7.68 -1.38
C VAL A 18 -8.70 -6.26 -1.88
N GLU A 19 -9.59 -5.51 -1.23
CA GLU A 19 -9.70 -4.07 -1.43
C GLU A 19 -9.21 -3.34 -0.17
N ILE A 20 -8.18 -2.51 -0.30
CA ILE A 20 -7.74 -1.62 0.78
C ILE A 20 -8.08 -0.18 0.45
N ARG A 21 -8.37 0.60 1.49
CA ARG A 21 -8.53 2.05 1.39
C ARG A 21 -7.55 2.75 2.33
N GLY A 22 -6.91 3.77 1.80
CA GLY A 22 -5.90 4.52 2.52
C GLY A 22 -5.57 5.84 1.85
N MET A 23 -4.71 6.61 2.50
CA MET A 23 -4.21 7.89 2.00
C MET A 23 -2.77 7.75 1.53
N VAL A 24 -2.42 8.35 0.40
CA VAL A 24 -1.03 8.50 -0.05
C VAL A 24 -0.26 9.30 1.01
N LYS A 25 0.67 8.61 1.69
CA LYS A 25 1.31 9.06 2.92
C LYS A 25 2.44 10.06 2.69
N GLU A 26 3.05 10.02 1.50
CA GLU A 26 4.17 10.88 1.11
C GLU A 26 4.16 11.11 -0.40
N GLU A 27 5.04 11.99 -0.88
CA GLU A 27 5.15 12.26 -2.31
C GLU A 27 5.53 11.00 -3.08
N PRO A 28 4.79 10.62 -4.14
CA PRO A 28 5.11 9.44 -4.94
C PRO A 28 6.52 9.44 -5.52
N ASP A 29 7.20 8.29 -5.41
CA ASP A 29 8.51 8.10 -6.05
C ASP A 29 8.32 7.69 -7.51
N VAL A 30 8.32 8.70 -8.39
CA VAL A 30 8.13 8.56 -9.83
C VAL A 30 9.42 8.11 -10.50
N ARG A 31 9.39 6.93 -11.12
CA ARG A 31 10.49 6.37 -11.94
C ARG A 31 10.14 6.43 -13.43
N ASP A 32 11.09 6.06 -14.29
CA ASP A 32 10.92 6.12 -15.75
C ASP A 32 9.70 5.34 -16.25
N ARG A 33 9.43 4.16 -15.67
CA ARG A 33 8.38 3.23 -16.15
C ARG A 33 7.27 2.95 -15.14
N TYR A 34 7.50 3.24 -13.87
CA TYR A 34 6.58 2.94 -12.79
C TYR A 34 6.62 4.05 -11.75
N CYS A 35 5.64 4.05 -10.86
CA CYS A 35 5.57 4.91 -9.70
C CYS A 35 5.45 4.05 -8.45
N LEU A 36 6.10 4.46 -7.36
CA LEU A 36 5.87 3.87 -6.04
C LEU A 36 5.01 4.81 -5.21
N LEU A 37 3.95 4.26 -4.62
CA LEU A 37 3.06 4.96 -3.69
C LEU A 37 3.20 4.29 -2.34
N THR A 38 3.56 5.06 -1.31
CA THR A 38 3.38 4.61 0.07
C THR A 38 2.01 5.08 0.52
N ILE A 39 1.12 4.16 0.89
CA ILE A 39 -0.18 4.51 1.44
C ILE A 39 -0.29 4.09 2.90
N SER A 40 -0.96 4.92 3.70
CA SER A 40 -1.37 4.59 5.05
C SER A 40 -2.78 4.04 5.02
N THR A 41 -2.93 2.76 5.34
CA THR A 41 -4.20 2.03 5.22
C THR A 41 -5.06 2.26 6.45
N SER A 42 -6.38 2.44 6.23
CA SER A 42 -7.37 2.54 7.30
C SER A 42 -8.41 1.41 7.28
N GLU A 43 -8.66 0.84 6.11
CA GLU A 43 -9.72 -0.16 5.92
C GLU A 43 -9.25 -1.24 4.93
N ILE A 44 -9.66 -2.47 5.16
CA ILE A 44 -9.56 -3.59 4.22
C ILE A 44 -10.93 -4.24 4.05
N THR A 45 -11.25 -4.67 2.85
CA THR A 45 -12.46 -5.43 2.53
C THR A 45 -12.05 -6.77 1.91
N ILE A 46 -12.54 -7.85 2.52
CA ILE A 46 -12.27 -9.25 2.13
C ILE A 46 -13.62 -9.93 1.98
N GLU A 47 -13.90 -10.49 0.81
CA GLU A 47 -15.18 -11.18 0.54
C GLU A 47 -16.44 -10.36 0.89
N GLY A 48 -16.33 -9.02 0.82
CA GLY A 48 -17.42 -8.09 1.15
C GLY A 48 -17.53 -7.71 2.63
N GLU A 49 -16.72 -8.31 3.52
CA GLU A 49 -16.58 -7.86 4.91
C GLU A 49 -15.50 -6.79 5.02
N GLN A 50 -15.91 -5.61 5.53
CA GLN A 50 -15.01 -4.50 5.79
C GLN A 50 -14.47 -4.56 7.22
N LYS A 51 -13.17 -4.34 7.38
CA LYS A 51 -12.46 -4.32 8.67
C LYS A 51 -11.57 -3.08 8.76
N GLU A 52 -11.49 -2.52 9.96
CA GLU A 52 -10.51 -1.47 10.27
C GLU A 52 -9.13 -2.10 10.44
N VAL A 53 -8.16 -1.56 9.72
CA VAL A 53 -6.77 -1.99 9.79
C VAL A 53 -5.84 -0.79 9.80
N SER A 54 -4.61 -1.02 10.20
CA SER A 54 -3.53 -0.06 10.19
C SER A 54 -2.28 -0.65 9.56
N GLY A 55 -1.39 0.23 9.12
CA GLY A 55 -0.11 -0.13 8.52
C GLY A 55 0.04 0.43 7.12
N ASP A 56 1.31 0.56 6.73
CA ASP A 56 1.66 1.14 5.45
C ASP A 56 1.91 0.05 4.40
N VAL A 57 1.45 0.33 3.19
CA VAL A 57 1.60 -0.55 2.03
C VAL A 57 2.36 0.20 0.95
N LEU A 58 3.39 -0.43 0.42
CA LEU A 58 4.07 0.05 -0.78
C LEU A 58 3.34 -0.47 -2.02
N ILE A 59 2.98 0.42 -2.92
CA ILE A 59 2.27 0.08 -4.15
C ILE A 59 3.13 0.45 -5.33
N ARG A 60 3.38 -0.51 -6.20
CA ARG A 60 4.06 -0.27 -7.48
C ARG A 60 3.03 -0.22 -8.60
N VAL A 61 2.88 0.92 -9.26
CA VAL A 61 1.95 1.12 -10.38
C VAL A 61 2.65 1.60 -11.65
N SER A 62 1.94 1.59 -12.78
CA SER A 62 2.42 2.26 -13.99
C SER A 62 2.65 3.75 -13.74
N ARG A 63 3.55 4.37 -14.52
CA ARG A 63 3.88 5.79 -14.38
C ARG A 63 2.67 6.73 -14.44
N TYR A 64 1.65 6.35 -15.19
CA TYR A 64 0.42 7.13 -15.37
C TYR A 64 -0.82 6.29 -15.02
N PRO A 65 -1.89 6.91 -14.48
CA PRO A 65 -2.00 8.35 -14.14
C PRO A 65 -1.11 8.75 -12.95
N GLU A 66 -0.94 10.06 -12.75
CA GLU A 66 -0.20 10.61 -11.61
C GLU A 66 -1.08 10.61 -10.35
N TYR A 67 -0.46 10.40 -9.20
CA TYR A 67 -1.08 10.47 -7.87
C TYR A 67 -0.29 11.48 -7.04
N HIS A 68 -0.91 12.02 -5.99
CA HIS A 68 -0.28 13.03 -5.15
C HIS A 68 -0.38 12.67 -3.68
N TYR A 69 0.55 13.23 -2.90
CA TYR A 69 0.45 13.20 -1.45
C TYR A 69 -0.94 13.66 -0.98
N GLY A 70 -1.52 12.88 -0.07
CA GLY A 70 -2.82 13.20 0.51
C GLY A 70 -4.02 12.74 -0.31
N ASP A 71 -3.83 12.12 -1.48
CA ASP A 71 -4.92 11.46 -2.17
C ASP A 71 -5.44 10.28 -1.35
N VAL A 72 -6.76 10.18 -1.21
CA VAL A 72 -7.41 8.99 -0.65
C VAL A 72 -7.75 8.07 -1.80
N ILE A 73 -7.17 6.88 -1.78
CA ILE A 73 -7.31 5.90 -2.86
C ILE A 73 -7.89 4.59 -2.33
N LYS A 74 -8.60 3.89 -3.21
CA LYS A 74 -8.98 2.49 -3.06
C LYS A 74 -8.11 1.66 -3.99
N VAL A 75 -7.56 0.58 -3.46
CA VAL A 75 -6.61 -0.29 -4.15
C VAL A 75 -7.17 -1.70 -4.10
N THR A 76 -7.36 -2.31 -5.27
CA THR A 76 -7.84 -3.67 -5.43
C THR A 76 -6.72 -4.52 -6.01
N GLY A 77 -6.22 -5.49 -5.25
CA GLY A 77 -5.12 -6.36 -5.65
C GLY A 77 -4.68 -7.30 -4.54
N GLU A 78 -3.62 -8.05 -4.81
CA GLU A 78 -3.00 -8.94 -3.84
C GLU A 78 -2.03 -8.13 -2.95
N LEU A 79 -1.96 -8.51 -1.68
CA LEU A 79 -0.96 -8.04 -0.73
C LEU A 79 0.10 -9.12 -0.58
N GLU A 80 1.36 -8.75 -0.72
CA GLU A 80 2.49 -9.66 -0.63
C GLU A 80 3.44 -9.25 0.49
N THR A 81 4.10 -10.23 1.08
CA THR A 81 5.24 -9.97 1.96
C THR A 81 6.42 -9.48 1.12
N PRO A 82 7.08 -8.35 1.48
CA PRO A 82 8.23 -7.87 0.75
C PRO A 82 9.32 -8.96 0.58
N PRO A 83 9.85 -9.14 -0.64
CA PRO A 83 10.85 -10.17 -0.89
C PRO A 83 12.21 -9.81 -0.28
N THR A 84 12.99 -10.83 0.08
CA THR A 84 14.43 -10.71 0.33
C THR A 84 15.17 -11.20 -0.91
N PHE A 85 16.07 -10.39 -1.47
CA PHE A 85 16.91 -10.78 -2.62
C PHE A 85 18.28 -11.27 -2.13
N GLU A 86 18.98 -12.06 -2.95
CA GLU A 86 20.29 -12.64 -2.59
C GLU A 86 21.32 -11.57 -2.18
N ASP A 87 21.36 -10.45 -2.91
CA ASP A 87 22.32 -9.36 -2.69
C ASP A 87 21.76 -8.17 -1.89
N PHE A 88 20.46 -8.17 -1.59
CA PHE A 88 19.80 -7.05 -0.92
C PHE A 88 18.56 -7.48 -0.14
N ASP A 89 18.58 -7.22 1.16
CA ASP A 89 17.44 -7.46 2.02
C ASP A 89 16.43 -6.32 1.95
N TYR A 90 15.63 -6.32 0.87
CA TYR A 90 14.62 -5.31 0.63
C TYR A 90 13.52 -5.33 1.70
N LYS A 91 13.20 -6.51 2.25
CA LYS A 91 12.32 -6.66 3.40
C LYS A 91 12.82 -5.84 4.58
N SER A 92 14.05 -6.06 5.06
CA SER A 92 14.60 -5.28 6.18
C SER A 92 14.60 -3.78 5.89
N TYR A 93 14.93 -3.37 4.66
CA TYR A 93 14.88 -1.96 4.25
C TYR A 93 13.48 -1.35 4.41
N LEU A 94 12.42 -2.04 3.96
CA LEU A 94 11.04 -1.58 4.08
C LEU A 94 10.53 -1.64 5.52
N GLU A 95 10.93 -2.64 6.29
CA GLU A 95 10.61 -2.74 7.72
C GLU A 95 11.14 -1.54 8.51
N HIS A 96 12.33 -1.04 8.17
CA HIS A 96 12.88 0.20 8.75
C HIS A 96 12.06 1.44 8.41
N GLN A 97 11.28 1.42 7.34
CA GLN A 97 10.33 2.47 6.96
C GLN A 97 8.92 2.23 7.53
N GLY A 98 8.70 1.13 8.25
CA GLY A 98 7.40 0.74 8.79
C GLY A 98 6.47 0.09 7.76
N ILE A 99 6.99 -0.31 6.60
CA ILE A 99 6.26 -0.94 5.51
C ILE A 99 6.45 -2.45 5.59
N TYR A 100 5.35 -3.18 5.72
CA TYR A 100 5.36 -4.65 5.87
C TYR A 100 4.57 -5.37 4.76
N SER A 101 4.01 -4.62 3.82
CA SER A 101 3.21 -5.14 2.72
C SER A 101 3.55 -4.42 1.43
N ILE A 102 3.55 -5.16 0.32
CA ILE A 102 3.70 -4.61 -1.03
C ILE A 102 2.55 -5.08 -1.92
N SER A 103 2.15 -4.26 -2.90
CA SER A 103 1.21 -4.66 -3.94
C SER A 103 1.72 -4.24 -5.32
N TYR A 104 1.72 -5.18 -6.27
CA TYR A 104 2.25 -4.97 -7.62
C TYR A 104 1.13 -4.79 -8.64
N TYR A 105 1.15 -3.63 -9.31
CA TYR A 105 0.21 -3.23 -10.34
C TYR A 105 -1.27 -3.49 -9.99
N PRO A 106 -1.74 -3.14 -8.77
CA PRO A 106 -3.14 -3.28 -8.43
C PRO A 106 -3.99 -2.29 -9.23
N ARG A 107 -5.30 -2.54 -9.24
CA ARG A 107 -6.27 -1.57 -9.75
C ARG A 107 -6.45 -0.46 -8.71
N ILE A 108 -6.32 0.80 -9.13
CA ILE A 108 -6.49 1.96 -8.24
C ILE A 108 -7.70 2.79 -8.68
N GLU A 109 -8.48 3.24 -7.70
CA GLU A 109 -9.51 4.26 -7.84
C GLU A 109 -9.22 5.41 -6.88
N VAL A 110 -9.13 6.65 -7.38
CA VAL A 110 -9.01 7.83 -6.53
C VAL A 110 -10.40 8.16 -5.97
N ILE A 111 -10.52 8.16 -4.65
CA ILE A 111 -11.76 8.42 -3.92
C ILE A 111 -11.87 9.91 -3.56
N ALA A 112 -10.74 10.55 -3.23
CA ALA A 112 -10.66 11.99 -3.02
C ALA A 112 -9.24 12.49 -3.31
N GLU A 113 -9.11 13.65 -3.95
CA GLU A 113 -7.82 14.28 -4.23
C GLU A 113 -7.42 15.26 -3.12
N GLY A 114 -6.12 15.40 -2.84
CA GLY A 114 -5.54 16.54 -2.13
C GLY A 114 -5.99 16.74 -0.69
N LYS A 115 -6.23 15.67 0.08
CA LYS A 115 -6.58 15.75 1.51
C LYS A 115 -5.36 15.90 2.43
N GLY A 116 -4.16 15.89 1.88
CA GLY A 116 -2.91 16.17 2.59
C GLY A 116 -2.76 17.68 2.75
N PHE A 117 -2.89 18.17 3.97
CA PHE A 117 -2.47 19.54 4.26
C PHE A 117 -0.95 19.63 4.07
N THR A 118 -0.49 20.39 3.09
CA THR A 118 0.89 20.90 3.11
C THR A 118 0.96 21.90 4.26
N PRO A 119 1.76 21.66 5.32
CA PRO A 119 1.96 22.66 6.38
C PRO A 119 2.74 23.88 5.89
#